data_AF-A0A8J7MA35-F1
#
_entry.id   AF-A0A8J7MA35-F1
#
_cell.length_a   1.000
_cell.length_b   1.000
_cell.length_c   1.000
_cell.angle_alpha   90.00
_cell.angle_beta   90.00
_cell.angle_gamma   90.00
#
_symmetry.space_group_name_H-M   'P 1'
#
loop_
_entity.id
_entity.type
_entity.pdbx_description
1 polymer ?
#
loop_
_entity_poly.entity_id
_entity_poly.type
_entity_poly.pdbx_seq_one_letter_code
_entity_poly.pdbx_strand_id
1 'polypeptide(L)'
;MTTEILNPPPASPRGLGDEGRGLLLVGLAAVVWSFGGAIARSIGVADDWTVVFWRALWAGAFLLGFMLWRDGPRGTLRLVAGIRLPGLGVALCFTTASTAFILALAHTTVANILLMQAGVPLIAALIGWILFRERVAGPTWIAIAAVIAGVGIMVSDTLGGQVSPMGDGLALLISVALASATVITRRHAHIRMVPAVFLGTLISAAVAGSLAGGFAVGARDMGLLAAFGALNLGLGLALFVTGARLAPAALTALVGTLEPVLGPFWVWLVHAELPSARTVAGGSVILAALLAHMAWQAMRRR
;
A
#
# COMPACT_ATOMS: atom_id res chain seq x y z
N MET A 1 -4.67 -25.88 45.32
CA MET A 1 -3.57 -25.71 44.34
C MET A 1 -4.06 -24.70 43.32
N THR A 2 -3.79 -23.43 43.58
CA THR A 2 -4.34 -22.25 42.92
C THR A 2 -3.63 -21.98 41.60
N THR A 3 -4.41 -21.77 40.55
CA THR A 3 -3.98 -21.37 39.20
C THR A 3 -3.49 -19.93 39.20
N GLU A 4 -2.18 -19.73 39.18
CA GLU A 4 -1.56 -18.44 38.93
C GLU A 4 -1.48 -18.22 37.41
N ILE A 5 -2.45 -17.49 36.87
CA ILE A 5 -2.45 -17.03 35.48
C ILE A 5 -1.39 -15.93 35.39
N LEU A 6 -0.22 -16.27 34.86
CA LEU A 6 0.83 -15.32 34.49
C LEU A 6 0.25 -14.29 33.51
N ASN A 7 0.00 -13.08 34.00
CA ASN A 7 -0.22 -11.92 33.15
C ASN A 7 1.00 -11.74 32.23
N PRO A 8 0.81 -11.50 30.92
CA PRO A 8 1.93 -11.09 30.08
C PRO A 8 2.54 -9.80 30.64
N PRO A 9 3.86 -9.64 30.61
CA PRO A 9 4.50 -8.42 31.12
C PRO A 9 3.93 -7.19 30.41
N PRO A 10 3.70 -6.07 31.13
CA PRO A 10 3.27 -4.83 30.51
C PRO A 10 4.28 -4.43 29.43
N ALA A 11 3.79 -4.05 28.26
CA ALA A 11 4.63 -3.55 27.18
C ALA A 11 5.49 -2.39 27.71
N SER A 12 6.82 -2.51 27.58
CA SER A 12 7.74 -1.50 28.06
C SER A 12 7.39 -0.12 27.47
N PRO A 13 7.48 0.98 28.25
CA PRO A 13 7.30 2.33 27.73
C PRO A 13 8.30 2.55 26.59
N ARG A 14 7.80 2.85 25.39
CA ARG A 14 8.66 3.14 24.24
C ARG A 14 9.43 4.43 24.53
N GLY A 15 10.76 4.40 24.43
CA GLY A 15 11.56 5.61 24.58
C GLY A 15 11.23 6.62 23.48
N LEU A 16 11.23 7.91 23.80
CA LEU A 16 11.00 9.00 22.84
C LEU A 16 11.92 8.89 21.59
N GLY A 17 13.13 8.34 21.76
CA GLY A 17 14.07 8.09 20.66
C GLY A 17 13.66 6.95 19.70
N ASP A 18 12.97 5.92 20.20
CA ASP A 18 12.53 4.79 19.36
C ASP A 18 11.29 5.17 18.54
N GLU A 19 10.41 5.98 19.11
CA GLU A 19 9.27 6.55 18.38
C GLU A 19 9.74 7.45 17.23
N GLY A 20 10.68 8.37 17.49
CA GLY A 20 11.24 9.26 16.47
C GLY A 20 11.91 8.48 15.32
N ARG A 21 12.67 7.43 15.64
CA ARG A 21 13.23 6.50 14.64
C ARG A 21 12.15 5.80 13.83
N GLY A 22 11.08 5.35 14.50
CA GLY A 22 9.93 4.71 13.85
C GLY A 22 9.25 5.64 12.83
N LEU A 23 8.99 6.88 13.22
CA LEU A 23 8.39 7.89 12.34
C LEU A 23 9.31 8.27 11.18
N LEU A 24 10.62 8.38 11.41
CA LEU A 24 11.59 8.63 10.36
C LEU A 24 11.56 7.51 9.31
N LEU A 25 11.59 6.24 9.74
CA LEU A 25 11.55 5.10 8.83
C LEU A 25 10.23 5.03 8.03
N VAL A 26 9.09 5.33 8.67
CA VAL A 26 7.80 5.39 7.97
C VAL A 26 7.74 6.57 7.00
N GLY A 27 8.30 7.72 7.36
CA GLY A 27 8.40 8.88 6.48
C GLY A 27 9.27 8.61 5.26
N LEU A 28 10.43 7.96 5.45
CA LEU A 28 11.29 7.51 4.36
C LEU A 28 10.57 6.50 3.47
N ALA A 29 9.80 5.57 4.04
CA ALA A 29 8.98 4.65 3.25
C ALA A 29 7.94 5.38 2.40
N ALA A 30 7.24 6.37 2.95
CA ALA A 30 6.26 7.16 2.23
C ALA A 30 6.90 7.97 1.08
N VAL A 31 8.07 8.56 1.31
CA VAL A 31 8.86 9.23 0.26
C VAL A 31 9.27 8.24 -0.82
N VAL A 32 9.82 7.09 -0.44
CA VAL A 32 10.23 6.04 -1.39
C VAL A 32 9.06 5.57 -2.24
N TRP A 33 7.90 5.25 -1.63
CA TRP A 33 6.70 4.83 -2.35
C TRP A 33 6.14 5.92 -3.28
N SER A 34 6.21 7.19 -2.87
CA SER A 34 5.69 8.31 -3.67
C SER A 34 6.33 8.44 -5.06
N PHE A 35 7.58 7.98 -5.25
CA PHE A 35 8.22 7.96 -6.57
C PHE A 35 7.65 6.90 -7.52
N GLY A 36 6.79 5.99 -7.05
CA GLY A 36 6.34 4.82 -7.80
C GLY A 36 5.66 5.17 -9.12
N GLY A 37 4.76 6.16 -9.10
CA GLY A 37 4.10 6.66 -10.31
C GLY A 37 5.07 7.32 -11.30
N ALA A 38 6.02 8.13 -10.80
CA ALA A 38 7.00 8.81 -11.65
C ALA A 38 7.98 7.83 -12.31
N ILE A 39 8.42 6.80 -11.58
CA ILE A 39 9.25 5.72 -12.13
C ILE A 39 8.44 4.94 -13.17
N ALA A 40 7.20 4.57 -12.86
CA ALA A 40 6.35 3.81 -13.76
C ALA A 40 6.13 4.54 -15.09
N ARG A 41 5.85 5.85 -15.08
CA ARG A 41 5.70 6.66 -16.30
C ARG A 41 7.01 6.87 -17.07
N SER A 42 8.16 6.60 -16.46
CA SER A 42 9.47 6.69 -17.13
C SER A 42 9.88 5.41 -17.88
N ILE A 43 9.16 4.31 -17.66
CA ILE A 43 9.41 3.02 -18.29
C ILE A 43 8.82 3.01 -19.70
N GLY A 44 9.64 2.74 -20.71
CA GLY A 44 9.25 2.72 -22.13
C GLY A 44 8.81 1.35 -22.67
N VAL A 45 8.52 0.39 -21.78
CA VAL A 45 8.10 -0.97 -22.17
C VAL A 45 6.62 -0.95 -22.52
N ALA A 46 6.28 -1.37 -23.75
CA ALA A 46 4.91 -1.32 -24.27
C ALA A 46 3.96 -2.38 -23.68
N ASP A 47 4.50 -3.52 -23.22
CA ASP A 47 3.72 -4.59 -22.61
C ASP A 47 3.68 -4.43 -21.08
N ASP A 48 2.52 -4.05 -20.56
CA ASP A 48 2.29 -3.87 -19.13
C ASP A 48 2.56 -5.15 -18.33
N TRP A 49 2.31 -6.33 -18.92
CA TRP A 49 2.57 -7.62 -18.25
C TRP A 49 4.07 -7.86 -18.08
N THR A 50 4.89 -7.46 -19.06
CA THR A 50 6.36 -7.46 -18.92
C THR A 50 6.82 -6.54 -17.80
N VAL A 51 6.20 -5.36 -17.65
CA VAL A 51 6.48 -4.43 -16.54
C VAL A 51 6.13 -5.06 -15.19
N VAL A 52 4.93 -5.63 -15.05
CA VAL A 52 4.50 -6.32 -13.83
C VAL A 52 5.45 -7.46 -13.49
N PHE A 53 5.83 -8.28 -14.47
CA PHE A 53 6.74 -9.42 -14.30
C PHE A 53 8.09 -8.99 -13.71
N TRP A 54 8.79 -8.08 -14.39
CA TRP A 54 10.13 -7.67 -13.98
C TRP A 54 10.11 -6.91 -12.66
N ARG A 55 9.13 -6.02 -12.46
CA ARG A 55 8.96 -5.30 -11.19
C ARG A 55 8.74 -6.28 -10.03
N ALA A 56 7.86 -7.27 -10.21
CA ALA A 56 7.58 -8.27 -9.20
C ALA A 56 8.81 -9.15 -8.92
N LEU A 57 9.57 -9.52 -9.95
CA LEU A 57 10.80 -10.31 -9.79
C LEU A 57 11.86 -9.56 -8.97
N TRP A 58 12.10 -8.29 -9.28
CA TRP A 58 13.06 -7.46 -8.54
C TRP A 58 12.61 -7.19 -7.10
N ALA A 59 11.31 -6.94 -6.88
CA ALA A 59 10.76 -6.81 -5.54
C ALA A 59 10.92 -8.11 -4.73
N GLY A 60 10.59 -9.26 -5.34
CA GLY A 60 10.73 -10.57 -4.73
C GLY A 60 12.18 -10.89 -4.37
N ALA A 61 13.12 -10.61 -5.28
CA ALA A 61 14.55 -10.78 -5.05
C ALA A 61 15.05 -9.91 -3.88
N PHE A 62 14.63 -8.64 -3.83
CA PHE A 62 14.97 -7.75 -2.72
C PHE A 62 14.41 -8.26 -1.39
N LEU A 63 13.13 -8.63 -1.35
CA LEU A 63 12.48 -9.10 -0.12
C LEU A 63 13.09 -10.42 0.38
N LEU A 64 13.45 -11.32 -0.54
CA LEU A 64 14.19 -12.52 -0.23
C LEU A 64 15.56 -12.19 0.37
N GLY A 65 16.32 -11.30 -0.27
CA GLY A 65 17.62 -10.83 0.24
C GLY A 65 17.50 -10.18 1.61
N PHE A 66 16.49 -9.35 1.83
CA PHE A 66 16.20 -8.71 3.11
C PHE A 66 15.89 -9.73 4.20
N MET A 67 15.08 -10.76 3.91
CA MET A 67 14.78 -11.84 4.85
C MET A 67 16.03 -12.68 5.14
N LEU A 68 16.83 -13.01 4.12
CA LEU A 68 18.08 -13.75 4.29
C LEU A 68 19.09 -13.00 5.15
N TRP A 69 19.21 -11.69 4.96
CA TRP A 69 20.07 -10.83 5.75
C TRP A 69 19.60 -10.70 7.20
N ARG A 70 18.29 -10.49 7.42
CA ARG A 70 17.71 -10.27 8.76
C ARG A 70 17.59 -11.55 9.58
N ASP A 71 17.07 -12.63 8.98
CA ASP A 71 16.65 -13.85 9.68
C ASP A 71 17.53 -15.07 9.37
N GLY A 72 18.48 -14.92 8.45
CA GLY A 72 19.30 -16.03 7.93
C GLY A 72 18.52 -17.01 7.04
N PRO A 73 19.19 -17.99 6.41
CA PRO A 73 18.55 -18.97 5.53
C PRO A 73 17.48 -19.82 6.24
N ARG A 74 17.78 -20.31 7.44
CA ARG A 74 16.85 -21.13 8.23
C ARG A 74 15.64 -20.33 8.72
N GLY A 75 15.84 -19.06 9.12
CA GLY A 75 14.75 -18.18 9.53
C GLY A 75 13.84 -17.80 8.37
N THR A 76 14.43 -17.50 7.21
CA THR A 76 13.70 -17.22 5.96
C THR A 76 12.81 -18.40 5.57
N LEU A 77 13.37 -19.62 5.55
CA LEU A 77 12.59 -20.84 5.25
C LEU A 77 11.43 -21.03 6.23
N ARG A 78 11.65 -20.81 7.53
CA ARG A 78 10.56 -20.89 8.53
C ARG A 78 9.48 -19.83 8.31
N LEU A 79 9.85 -18.61 7.93
CA LEU A 79 8.89 -17.55 7.65
C LEU A 79 8.03 -17.85 6.42
N VAL A 80 8.64 -18.38 5.36
CA VAL A 80 7.93 -18.77 4.13
C VAL A 80 7.07 -20.01 4.37
N ALA A 81 7.61 -21.05 5.02
CA ALA A 81 6.86 -22.26 5.37
C ALA A 81 5.74 -21.99 6.39
N GLY A 82 5.88 -20.93 7.20
CA GLY A 82 4.89 -20.49 8.16
C GLY A 82 3.73 -19.68 7.56
N ILE A 83 3.70 -19.44 6.24
CA ILE A 83 2.59 -18.75 5.59
C ILE A 83 1.35 -19.65 5.65
N ARG A 84 0.36 -19.23 6.44
CA ARG A 84 -0.94 -19.90 6.54
C ARG A 84 -1.95 -19.29 5.57
N LEU A 85 -3.14 -19.88 5.49
CA LEU A 85 -4.24 -19.40 4.63
C LEU A 85 -4.52 -17.89 4.73
N PRO A 86 -4.53 -17.25 5.92
CA PRO A 86 -4.65 -15.80 6.02
C PRO A 86 -3.49 -15.03 5.36
N GLY A 87 -2.26 -15.55 5.45
CA GLY A 87 -1.09 -14.98 4.78
C GLY A 87 -1.17 -15.11 3.26
N LEU A 88 -1.75 -16.19 2.75
CA LEU A 88 -2.08 -16.33 1.32
C LEU A 88 -3.12 -15.30 0.88
N GLY A 89 -4.14 -15.05 1.70
CA GLY A 89 -5.13 -13.99 1.43
C GLY A 89 -4.48 -12.61 1.30
N VAL A 90 -3.53 -12.29 2.18
CA VAL A 90 -2.73 -11.05 2.07
C VAL A 90 -1.88 -11.06 0.80
N ALA A 91 -1.21 -12.17 0.48
CA ALA A 91 -0.42 -12.30 -0.74
C ALA A 91 -1.26 -12.02 -1.99
N LEU A 92 -2.46 -12.62 -2.11
CA LEU A 92 -3.38 -12.41 -3.22
C LEU A 92 -3.88 -10.96 -3.31
N CYS A 93 -4.17 -10.33 -2.17
CA CYS A 93 -4.52 -8.91 -2.14
C CYS A 93 -3.38 -8.04 -2.68
N PHE A 94 -2.14 -8.29 -2.25
CA PHE A 94 -0.97 -7.56 -2.73
C PHE A 94 -0.66 -7.84 -4.21
N THR A 95 -0.81 -9.09 -4.67
CA THR A 95 -0.73 -9.43 -6.10
C THR A 95 -1.72 -8.61 -6.90
N THR A 96 -2.98 -8.61 -6.48
CA THR A 96 -4.08 -7.89 -7.15
C THR A 96 -3.81 -6.39 -7.18
N ALA A 97 -3.49 -5.79 -6.03
CA ALA A 97 -3.18 -4.37 -5.93
C ALA A 97 -1.96 -3.99 -6.79
N SER A 98 -0.88 -4.78 -6.72
CA SER A 98 0.34 -4.55 -7.50
C SER A 98 0.11 -4.60 -8.99
N THR A 99 -0.58 -5.63 -9.49
CA THR A 99 -0.88 -5.78 -10.92
C THR A 99 -1.85 -4.70 -11.39
N ALA A 100 -2.93 -4.47 -10.63
CA ALA A 100 -3.91 -3.44 -10.96
C ALA A 100 -3.30 -2.03 -10.96
N PHE A 101 -2.29 -1.75 -10.12
CA PHE A 101 -1.59 -0.46 -10.12
C PHE A 101 -0.89 -0.19 -11.45
N ILE A 102 -0.17 -1.17 -12.02
CA ILE A 102 0.52 -1.00 -13.31
C ILE A 102 -0.50 -0.80 -14.43
N LEU A 103 -1.53 -1.65 -14.49
CA LEU A 103 -2.59 -1.54 -15.50
C LEU A 103 -3.39 -0.23 -15.36
N ALA A 104 -3.63 0.25 -14.14
CA ALA A 104 -4.33 1.50 -13.91
C ALA A 104 -3.55 2.70 -14.45
N LEU A 105 -2.22 2.69 -14.34
CA LEU A 105 -1.37 3.79 -14.80
C LEU A 105 -1.42 4.00 -16.31
N ALA A 106 -1.80 2.98 -17.09
CA ALA A 106 -2.04 3.09 -18.52
C ALA A 106 -3.38 3.77 -18.87
N HIS A 107 -4.29 3.88 -17.90
CA HIS A 107 -5.68 4.31 -18.13
C HIS A 107 -6.12 5.52 -17.30
N THR A 108 -5.33 5.92 -16.29
CA THR A 108 -5.64 7.06 -15.43
C THR A 108 -4.38 7.70 -14.86
N THR A 109 -4.56 8.81 -14.13
CA THR A 109 -3.46 9.56 -13.55
C THR A 109 -2.94 8.93 -12.26
N VAL A 110 -1.67 9.19 -11.95
CA VAL A 110 -1.07 8.75 -10.67
C VAL A 110 -1.85 9.35 -9.48
N ALA A 111 -2.27 10.60 -9.61
CA ALA A 111 -3.06 11.28 -8.59
C ALA A 111 -4.40 10.59 -8.34
N ASN A 112 -5.10 10.20 -9.38
CA ASN A 112 -6.37 9.48 -9.24
C ASN A 112 -6.19 8.19 -8.43
N ILE A 113 -5.15 7.41 -8.75
CA ILE A 113 -4.86 6.14 -8.07
C ILE A 113 -4.47 6.35 -6.60
N LEU A 114 -3.58 7.30 -6.30
CA LEU A 114 -3.08 7.51 -4.94
C LEU A 114 -4.12 8.19 -4.03
N LEU A 115 -4.90 9.13 -4.55
CA LEU A 115 -5.94 9.81 -3.77
C LEU A 115 -7.10 8.87 -3.43
N MET A 116 -7.48 7.94 -4.31
CA MET A 116 -8.43 6.88 -3.96
C MET A 116 -7.87 5.96 -2.86
N GLN A 117 -6.58 5.61 -2.95
CA GLN A 117 -5.91 4.78 -1.95
C GLN A 117 -5.77 5.47 -0.59
N ALA A 118 -5.75 6.80 -0.52
CA ALA A 118 -5.76 7.50 0.77
C ALA A 118 -6.99 7.13 1.62
N GLY A 119 -8.10 6.72 0.99
CA GLY A 119 -9.30 6.23 1.67
C GLY A 119 -9.19 4.81 2.24
N VAL A 120 -8.13 4.04 1.94
CA VAL A 120 -7.96 2.63 2.33
C VAL A 120 -8.25 2.36 3.82
N PRO A 121 -7.79 3.16 4.80
CA PRO A 121 -8.08 2.90 6.21
C PRO A 121 -9.58 2.93 6.54
N LEU A 122 -10.35 3.80 5.88
CA LEU A 122 -11.79 3.95 6.06
C LEU A 122 -12.56 2.87 5.28
N ILE A 123 -12.09 2.51 4.09
CA ILE A 123 -12.61 1.34 3.35
C ILE A 123 -12.38 0.06 4.16
N ALA A 124 -11.23 -0.10 4.81
CA ALA A 124 -10.93 -1.22 5.68
C ALA A 124 -11.85 -1.26 6.92
N ALA A 125 -12.20 -0.10 7.49
CA ALA A 125 -13.20 -0.01 8.55
C ALA A 125 -14.58 -0.48 8.07
N LEU A 126 -14.98 -0.08 6.85
CA LEU A 126 -16.23 -0.51 6.23
C LEU A 126 -16.25 -2.02 5.97
N ILE A 127 -15.20 -2.58 5.37
CA ILE A 127 -15.09 -4.04 5.12
C ILE A 127 -15.14 -4.82 6.45
N GLY A 128 -14.43 -4.34 7.48
CA GLY A 128 -14.46 -4.94 8.82
C GLY A 128 -15.86 -4.97 9.42
N TRP A 129 -16.63 -3.90 9.23
CA TRP A 129 -18.04 -3.85 9.63
C TRP A 129 -18.93 -4.80 8.83
N ILE A 130 -18.83 -4.82 7.48
CA ILE A 130 -19.66 -5.66 6.62
C ILE A 130 -19.43 -7.15 6.91
N LEU A 131 -18.15 -7.58 6.93
CA LEU A 131 -17.80 -9.00 7.04
C LEU A 131 -17.84 -9.52 8.47
N PHE A 132 -17.51 -8.67 9.45
CA PHE A 132 -17.28 -9.11 10.83
C PHE A 132 -18.12 -8.39 11.86
N ARG A 133 -19.00 -7.45 11.43
CA ARG A 133 -19.88 -6.67 12.31
C ARG A 133 -19.14 -5.95 13.44
N GLU A 134 -17.90 -5.53 13.16
CA GLU A 134 -17.12 -4.71 14.09
C GLU A 134 -17.83 -3.39 14.37
N ARG A 135 -17.81 -2.92 15.63
CA ARG A 135 -18.47 -1.66 16.00
C ARG A 135 -17.69 -0.47 15.42
N VAL A 136 -18.35 0.29 14.55
CA VAL A 136 -17.83 1.52 13.94
C VAL A 136 -18.39 2.72 14.70
N ALA A 137 -17.52 3.62 15.15
CA ALA A 137 -17.94 4.82 15.86
C ALA A 137 -18.67 5.79 14.92
N GLY A 138 -19.63 6.56 15.44
CA GLY A 138 -20.39 7.55 14.66
C GLY A 138 -19.51 8.49 13.81
N PRO A 139 -18.45 9.10 14.35
CA PRO A 139 -17.54 9.95 13.56
C PRO A 139 -16.80 9.21 12.44
N THR A 140 -16.55 7.91 12.59
CA THR A 140 -15.97 7.08 11.52
C THR A 140 -16.96 6.93 10.36
N TRP A 141 -18.27 6.85 10.62
CA TRP A 141 -19.28 6.80 9.55
C TRP A 141 -19.31 8.07 8.71
N ILE A 142 -19.18 9.24 9.34
CA ILE A 142 -19.09 10.52 8.64
C ILE A 142 -17.84 10.53 7.73
N ALA A 143 -16.71 10.06 8.25
CA ALA A 143 -15.48 9.96 7.46
C ALA A 143 -15.61 8.95 6.30
N ILE A 144 -16.25 7.80 6.50
CA ILE A 144 -16.54 6.83 5.43
C ILE A 144 -17.45 7.46 4.36
N ALA A 145 -18.52 8.15 4.75
CA ALA A 145 -19.42 8.83 3.82
C ALA A 145 -18.68 9.90 3.01
N ALA A 146 -17.79 10.67 3.65
CA ALA A 146 -16.96 11.66 2.97
C ALA A 146 -15.98 11.01 1.98
N VAL A 147 -15.37 9.87 2.31
CA VAL A 147 -14.53 9.12 1.36
C VAL A 147 -15.34 8.62 0.17
N ILE A 148 -16.53 8.07 0.40
CA ILE A 148 -17.42 7.62 -0.68
C ILE A 148 -17.81 8.80 -1.58
N ALA A 149 -18.13 9.95 -1.00
CA ALA A 149 -18.44 11.17 -1.76
C ALA A 149 -17.24 11.67 -2.56
N GLY A 150 -16.05 11.69 -1.97
CA GLY A 150 -14.81 12.08 -2.64
C GLY A 150 -14.48 11.15 -3.83
N VAL A 151 -14.61 9.84 -3.64
CA VAL A 151 -14.51 8.85 -4.72
C VAL A 151 -15.55 9.12 -5.82
N GLY A 152 -16.80 9.38 -5.45
CA GLY A 152 -17.86 9.73 -6.40
C GLY A 152 -17.54 10.98 -7.23
N ILE A 153 -16.94 12.00 -6.62
CA ILE A 153 -16.47 13.20 -7.33
C ILE A 153 -15.36 12.85 -8.31
N MET A 154 -14.37 12.04 -7.90
CA MET A 154 -13.28 11.62 -8.79
C MET A 154 -13.80 10.81 -9.97
N VAL A 155 -14.67 9.83 -9.73
CA VAL A 155 -15.26 8.98 -10.77
C VAL A 155 -16.21 9.75 -11.68
N SER A 156 -16.80 10.86 -11.22
CA SER A 156 -17.64 11.68 -12.10
C SER A 156 -16.87 12.27 -13.28
N ASP A 157 -15.54 12.34 -13.22
CA ASP A 157 -14.67 12.74 -14.34
C ASP A 157 -14.71 11.76 -15.51
N THR A 158 -14.92 10.48 -15.23
CA THR A 158 -15.07 9.42 -16.22
C THR A 158 -16.32 9.61 -17.10
N LEU A 159 -17.39 10.22 -16.57
CA LEU A 159 -18.59 10.56 -17.35
C LEU A 159 -18.32 11.69 -18.37
N GLY A 160 -17.22 12.43 -18.23
CA GLY A 160 -16.78 13.49 -19.15
C GLY A 160 -15.76 13.04 -20.20
N GLY A 161 -15.32 11.78 -20.18
CA GLY A 161 -14.38 11.21 -21.16
C GLY A 161 -12.90 11.55 -20.97
N GLN A 162 -12.51 12.23 -19.90
CA GLN A 162 -11.12 12.58 -19.58
C GLN A 162 -10.36 11.45 -18.88
N VAL A 163 -11.08 10.54 -18.21
CA VAL A 163 -10.53 9.38 -17.50
C VAL A 163 -11.26 8.13 -17.99
N SER A 164 -10.51 7.03 -18.18
CA SER A 164 -11.12 5.76 -18.58
C SER A 164 -11.86 5.12 -17.40
N PRO A 165 -13.10 4.62 -17.58
CA PRO A 165 -13.80 3.84 -16.54
C PRO A 165 -13.00 2.65 -16.03
N MET A 166 -12.13 2.09 -16.88
CA MET A 166 -11.22 1.02 -16.51
C MET A 166 -10.17 1.47 -15.49
N GLY A 167 -9.65 2.70 -15.64
CA GLY A 167 -8.67 3.27 -14.71
C GLY A 167 -9.25 3.47 -13.31
N ASP A 168 -10.47 4.01 -13.22
CA ASP A 168 -11.19 4.17 -11.95
C ASP A 168 -11.54 2.82 -11.31
N GLY A 169 -12.02 1.87 -12.12
CA GLY A 169 -12.32 0.52 -11.66
C GLY A 169 -11.08 -0.18 -11.08
N LEU A 170 -9.93 -0.03 -11.74
CA LEU A 170 -8.66 -0.57 -11.25
C LEU A 170 -8.18 0.18 -10.00
N ALA A 171 -8.29 1.51 -9.93
CA ALA A 171 -7.93 2.28 -8.74
C ALA A 171 -8.77 1.91 -7.50
N LEU A 172 -10.06 1.66 -7.69
CA LEU A 172 -10.94 1.13 -6.65
C LEU A 172 -10.57 -0.32 -6.27
N LEU A 173 -10.26 -1.16 -7.25
CA LEU A 173 -9.81 -2.54 -7.01
C LEU A 173 -8.54 -2.57 -6.15
N ILE A 174 -7.57 -1.69 -6.42
CA ILE A 174 -6.36 -1.53 -5.59
C ILE A 174 -6.75 -1.17 -4.16
N SER A 175 -7.62 -0.17 -3.99
CA SER A 175 -8.05 0.30 -2.68
C SER A 175 -8.78 -0.77 -1.87
N VAL A 176 -9.66 -1.54 -2.51
CA VAL A 176 -10.38 -2.66 -1.88
C VAL A 176 -9.43 -3.81 -1.55
N ALA A 177 -8.48 -4.14 -2.41
CA ALA A 177 -7.49 -5.18 -2.15
C ALA A 177 -6.59 -4.82 -0.97
N LEU A 178 -6.06 -3.59 -0.91
CA LEU A 178 -5.25 -3.12 0.22
C LEU A 178 -6.07 -2.99 1.51
N ALA A 179 -7.32 -2.55 1.42
CA ALA A 179 -8.22 -2.52 2.56
C ALA A 179 -8.49 -3.94 3.11
N SER A 180 -8.71 -4.91 2.22
CA SER A 180 -8.88 -6.32 2.59
C SER A 180 -7.62 -6.88 3.24
N ALA A 181 -6.43 -6.63 2.68
CA ALA A 181 -5.16 -7.00 3.30
C ALA A 181 -4.99 -6.38 4.70
N THR A 182 -5.39 -5.12 4.87
CA THR A 182 -5.38 -4.41 6.16
C THR A 182 -6.29 -5.09 7.18
N VAL A 183 -7.51 -5.46 6.78
CA VAL A 183 -8.44 -6.17 7.66
C VAL A 183 -7.91 -7.56 8.05
N ILE A 184 -7.38 -8.33 7.09
CA ILE A 184 -6.83 -9.66 7.35
C ILE A 184 -5.65 -9.57 8.32
N THR A 185 -4.70 -8.65 8.10
CA THR A 185 -3.54 -8.47 8.98
C THR A 185 -3.91 -7.94 10.36
N ARG A 186 -4.91 -7.06 10.47
CA ARG A 186 -5.42 -6.57 11.76
C ARG A 186 -6.04 -7.71 12.58
N ARG A 187 -6.79 -8.60 11.93
CA ARG A 187 -7.45 -9.75 12.59
C ARG A 187 -6.45 -10.85 12.96
N HIS A 188 -5.41 -11.03 12.16
CA HIS A 188 -4.42 -12.08 12.33
C HIS A 188 -3.04 -11.46 12.59
N ALA A 189 -2.84 -10.92 13.79
CA ALA A 189 -1.60 -10.22 14.19
C ALA A 189 -0.31 -11.06 14.08
N HIS A 190 -0.42 -12.39 13.96
CA HIS A 190 0.71 -13.29 13.74
C HIS A 190 1.22 -13.28 12.28
N ILE A 191 0.43 -12.76 11.33
CA ILE A 191 0.86 -12.65 9.93
C ILE A 191 1.96 -11.60 9.83
N ARG A 192 3.07 -11.99 9.23
CA ARG A 192 4.17 -11.09 8.90
C ARG A 192 3.97 -10.60 7.47
N MET A 193 3.89 -9.28 7.28
CA MET A 193 3.69 -8.69 5.94
C MET A 193 4.80 -9.06 4.96
N VAL A 194 6.07 -9.01 5.36
CA VAL A 194 7.21 -9.27 4.48
C VAL A 194 7.12 -10.61 3.73
N PRO A 195 6.97 -11.79 4.39
CA PRO A 195 6.82 -13.05 3.67
C PRO A 195 5.52 -13.15 2.86
N ALA A 196 4.43 -12.51 3.31
CA ALA A 196 3.18 -12.50 2.56
C ALA A 196 3.30 -11.68 1.25
N VAL A 197 3.94 -10.51 1.31
CA VAL A 197 4.20 -9.69 0.11
C VAL A 197 5.22 -10.37 -0.80
N PHE A 198 6.26 -11.01 -0.25
CA PHE A 198 7.18 -11.83 -1.03
C PHE A 198 6.43 -12.91 -1.81
N LEU A 199 5.54 -13.68 -1.16
CA LEU A 199 4.69 -14.65 -1.86
C LEU A 199 3.81 -13.96 -2.93
N GLY A 200 3.25 -12.80 -2.63
CA GLY A 200 2.49 -12.00 -3.59
C GLY A 200 3.30 -11.61 -4.82
N THR A 201 4.58 -11.23 -4.64
CA THR A 201 5.48 -10.92 -5.76
C THR A 201 5.78 -12.16 -6.62
N LEU A 202 5.92 -13.34 -6.01
CA LEU A 202 6.11 -14.58 -6.77
C LEU A 202 4.86 -14.94 -7.58
N ILE A 203 3.67 -14.81 -6.98
CA ILE A 203 2.40 -15.05 -7.69
C ILE A 203 2.23 -14.02 -8.81
N SER A 204 2.52 -12.74 -8.55
CA SER A 204 2.45 -11.67 -9.56
C SER A 204 3.40 -11.93 -10.73
N ALA A 205 4.64 -12.34 -10.45
CA ALA A 205 5.60 -12.72 -11.48
C ALA A 205 5.14 -13.96 -12.26
N ALA A 206 4.60 -14.99 -11.60
CA ALA A 206 4.12 -16.19 -12.29
C ALA A 206 2.94 -15.87 -13.23
N VAL A 207 1.95 -15.12 -12.75
CA VAL A 207 0.78 -14.71 -13.55
C VAL A 207 1.20 -13.81 -14.70
N ALA A 208 1.97 -12.75 -14.44
CA ALA A 208 2.43 -11.82 -15.45
C ALA A 208 3.35 -12.50 -16.48
N GLY A 209 4.20 -13.42 -16.05
CA GLY A 209 5.05 -14.21 -16.94
C GLY A 209 4.26 -15.10 -17.90
N SER A 210 3.10 -15.60 -17.49
CA SER A 210 2.22 -16.37 -18.38
C SER A 210 1.44 -15.54 -19.40
N LEU A 211 1.31 -14.22 -19.14
CA LEU A 211 0.54 -13.29 -19.97
C LEU A 211 1.41 -12.34 -20.80
N ALA A 212 2.69 -12.22 -20.47
CA ALA A 212 3.62 -11.34 -21.18
C ALA A 212 3.84 -11.81 -22.63
N GLY A 213 3.77 -10.86 -23.57
CA GLY A 213 4.10 -11.08 -24.98
C GLY A 213 5.60 -11.21 -25.22
N GLY A 214 6.44 -10.81 -24.27
CA GLY A 214 7.88 -10.99 -24.29
C GLY A 214 8.58 -10.50 -23.02
N PHE A 215 9.86 -10.83 -22.89
CA PHE A 215 10.67 -10.43 -21.71
C PHE A 215 11.84 -9.51 -22.06
N ALA A 216 12.04 -9.21 -23.33
CA ALA A 216 13.11 -8.35 -23.80
C ALA A 216 12.86 -6.91 -23.34
N VAL A 217 13.80 -6.37 -22.55
CA VAL A 217 13.74 -5.00 -22.03
C VAL A 217 15.13 -4.39 -22.17
N GLY A 218 15.21 -3.14 -22.62
CA GLY A 218 16.47 -2.41 -22.72
C GLY A 218 17.12 -2.16 -21.35
N ALA A 219 18.44 -1.97 -21.32
CA ALA A 219 19.18 -1.80 -20.07
C ALA A 219 18.68 -0.63 -19.20
N ARG A 220 18.28 0.48 -19.82
CA ARG A 220 17.68 1.64 -19.13
C ARG A 220 16.42 1.25 -18.38
N ASP A 221 15.47 0.65 -19.09
CA ASP A 221 14.17 0.27 -18.51
C ASP A 221 14.31 -0.86 -17.50
N MET A 222 15.27 -1.78 -17.70
CA MET A 222 15.63 -2.78 -16.70
C MET A 222 16.12 -2.13 -15.40
N GLY A 223 16.97 -1.10 -15.49
CA GLY A 223 17.40 -0.32 -14.31
C GLY A 223 16.24 0.37 -13.60
N LEU A 224 15.28 0.92 -14.35
CA LEU A 224 14.06 1.51 -13.81
C LEU A 224 13.15 0.46 -13.16
N LEU A 225 12.98 -0.71 -13.76
CA LEU A 225 12.21 -1.82 -13.21
C LEU A 225 12.84 -2.38 -11.93
N ALA A 226 14.17 -2.44 -11.88
CA ALA A 226 14.90 -2.80 -10.67
C ALA A 226 14.69 -1.75 -9.57
N ALA A 227 14.79 -0.45 -9.88
CA ALA A 227 14.48 0.62 -8.94
C ALA A 227 13.02 0.56 -8.48
N PHE A 228 12.09 0.26 -9.38
CA PHE A 228 10.66 0.20 -9.08
C PHE A 228 10.29 -1.01 -8.21
N GLY A 229 10.85 -2.18 -8.51
CA GLY A 229 10.61 -3.40 -7.75
C GLY A 229 11.39 -3.42 -6.44
N ALA A 230 12.72 -3.35 -6.52
CA ALA A 230 13.58 -3.53 -5.36
C ALA A 230 13.56 -2.32 -4.42
N LEU A 231 13.71 -1.11 -4.95
CA LEU A 231 13.82 0.10 -4.10
C LEU A 231 12.45 0.65 -3.72
N ASN A 232 11.57 0.90 -4.69
CA ASN A 232 10.27 1.47 -4.39
C ASN A 232 9.39 0.48 -3.61
N LEU A 233 9.11 -0.72 -4.13
CA LEU A 233 8.28 -1.70 -3.41
C LEU A 233 9.02 -2.40 -2.26
N GLY A 234 10.19 -2.99 -2.53
CA GLY A 234 10.93 -3.82 -1.58
C GLY A 234 11.48 -3.04 -0.38
N LEU A 235 12.32 -2.03 -0.63
CA LEU A 235 12.91 -1.19 0.43
C LEU A 235 11.83 -0.37 1.13
N GLY A 236 10.86 0.20 0.39
CA GLY A 236 9.70 0.88 0.99
C GLY A 236 8.97 0.01 2.02
N LEU A 237 8.67 -1.25 1.68
CA LEU A 237 8.04 -2.19 2.62
C LEU A 237 8.93 -2.53 3.81
N ALA A 238 10.24 -2.74 3.59
CA ALA A 238 11.18 -3.05 4.66
C ALA A 238 11.28 -1.90 5.68
N LEU A 239 11.36 -0.65 5.19
CA LEU A 239 11.35 0.57 6.00
C LEU A 239 10.03 0.70 6.77
N PHE A 240 8.90 0.56 6.08
CA PHE A 240 7.57 0.69 6.69
C PHE A 240 7.33 -0.34 7.79
N VAL A 241 7.57 -1.64 7.53
CA VAL A 241 7.32 -2.71 8.51
C VAL A 241 8.23 -2.59 9.72
N THR A 242 9.45 -2.06 9.53
CA THR A 242 10.38 -1.82 10.64
C THR A 242 9.95 -0.60 11.45
N GLY A 243 9.64 0.52 10.80
CA GLY A 243 9.24 1.77 11.46
C GLY A 243 7.88 1.69 12.15
N ALA A 244 6.90 1.04 11.51
CA ALA A 244 5.53 0.92 12.03
C ALA A 244 5.45 0.12 13.34
N ARG A 245 6.46 -0.72 13.64
CA ARG A 245 6.57 -1.43 14.93
C ARG A 245 7.04 -0.53 16.07
N LEU A 246 7.76 0.54 15.75
CA LEU A 246 8.41 1.43 16.72
C LEU A 246 7.54 2.63 17.09
N ALA A 247 6.65 3.07 16.20
CA ALA A 247 5.80 4.25 16.41
C ALA A 247 4.32 3.90 16.67
N PRO A 248 3.53 4.81 17.28
CA PRO A 248 2.09 4.64 17.42
C PRO A 248 1.38 4.57 16.06
N ALA A 249 0.44 3.64 15.90
CA ALA A 249 -0.28 3.41 14.64
C ALA A 249 -0.95 4.67 14.06
N ALA A 250 -1.43 5.58 14.92
CA ALA A 250 -2.03 6.84 14.50
C ALA A 250 -1.02 7.78 13.82
N LEU A 251 0.18 7.90 14.39
CA LEU A 251 1.24 8.74 13.83
C LEU A 251 1.85 8.12 12.58
N THR A 252 2.02 6.79 12.55
CA THR A 252 2.50 6.10 11.34
C THR A 252 1.51 6.25 10.18
N ALA A 253 0.20 6.23 10.47
CA ALA A 253 -0.83 6.44 9.46
C ALA A 253 -0.83 7.91 8.97
N LEU A 254 -0.66 8.87 9.88
CA LEU A 254 -0.52 10.29 9.53
C LEU A 254 0.70 10.54 8.65
N VAL A 255 1.88 10.02 9.03
CA VAL A 255 3.10 10.13 8.20
C VAL A 255 2.93 9.41 6.86
N GLY A 256 2.21 8.29 6.82
CA GLY A 256 1.87 7.59 5.59
C GLY A 256 1.06 8.43 4.59
N THR A 257 0.30 9.43 5.06
CA THR A 257 -0.42 10.35 4.17
C THR A 257 0.50 11.23 3.30
N LEU A 258 1.80 11.27 3.58
CA LEU A 258 2.77 11.93 2.72
C LEU A 258 2.85 11.30 1.33
N GLU A 259 2.71 9.98 1.21
CA GLU A 259 2.79 9.28 -0.06
C GLU A 259 1.77 9.80 -1.10
N PRO A 260 0.44 9.81 -0.82
CA PRO A 260 -0.54 10.28 -1.79
C PRO A 260 -0.47 11.78 -2.09
N VAL A 261 0.22 12.57 -1.26
CA VAL A 261 0.47 14.00 -1.51
C VAL A 261 1.72 14.19 -2.39
N LEU A 262 2.82 13.48 -2.07
CA LEU A 262 4.08 13.58 -2.79
C LEU A 262 4.05 12.91 -4.16
N GLY A 263 3.29 11.82 -4.31
CA GLY A 263 3.23 11.07 -5.57
C GLY A 263 2.80 11.92 -6.77
N PRO A 264 1.66 12.62 -6.70
CA PRO A 264 1.25 13.56 -7.75
C PRO A 264 2.27 14.68 -7.97
N PHE A 265 2.91 15.17 -6.90
CA PHE A 265 3.90 16.23 -6.99
C PHE A 265 5.12 15.82 -7.83
N TRP A 266 5.67 14.61 -7.61
CA TRP A 266 6.81 14.12 -8.41
C TRP A 266 6.46 13.91 -9.87
N VAL A 267 5.25 13.40 -10.13
CA VAL A 267 4.82 13.10 -11.50
C VAL A 267 4.55 14.40 -12.26
N TRP A 268 3.94 15.40 -11.61
CA TRP A 268 3.84 16.74 -12.16
C TRP A 268 5.22 17.34 -12.46
N LEU A 269 6.18 17.21 -11.53
CA LEU A 269 7.52 17.77 -11.71
C LEU A 269 8.30 17.13 -12.87
N VAL A 270 8.22 15.81 -13.02
CA VAL A 270 9.02 15.05 -14.00
C VAL A 270 8.31 14.90 -15.35
N HIS A 271 6.99 14.74 -15.34
CA HIS A 271 6.19 14.37 -16.51
C HIS A 271 5.13 15.41 -16.88
N ALA A 272 5.04 16.53 -16.15
CA ALA A 272 4.02 17.58 -16.36
C ALA A 272 2.57 17.07 -16.34
N GLU A 273 2.31 15.95 -15.67
CA GLU A 273 0.97 15.37 -15.55
C GLU A 273 0.14 16.17 -14.56
N LEU A 274 -0.93 16.80 -15.05
CA LEU A 274 -1.86 17.57 -14.24
C LEU A 274 -3.10 16.73 -13.89
N PRO A 275 -3.42 16.53 -12.60
CA PRO A 275 -4.68 15.92 -12.22
C PRO A 275 -5.85 16.82 -12.64
N SER A 276 -6.97 16.20 -13.02
CA SER A 276 -8.18 16.95 -13.34
C SER A 276 -8.72 17.69 -12.11
N ALA A 277 -9.52 18.74 -12.36
CA ALA A 277 -10.16 19.50 -11.27
C ALA A 277 -11.02 18.60 -10.36
N ARG A 278 -11.67 17.58 -10.93
CA ARG A 278 -12.47 16.59 -10.18
C ARG A 278 -11.59 15.67 -9.34
N THR A 279 -10.45 15.24 -9.88
CA THR A 279 -9.43 14.46 -9.13
C THR A 279 -8.96 15.26 -7.91
N VAL A 280 -8.60 16.54 -8.10
CA VAL A 280 -8.15 17.42 -7.01
C VAL A 280 -9.25 17.65 -5.99
N ALA A 281 -10.48 17.97 -6.44
CA ALA A 281 -11.61 18.22 -5.55
C ALA A 281 -11.97 16.99 -4.71
N GLY A 282 -12.18 15.84 -5.36
CA GLY A 282 -12.54 14.60 -4.65
C GLY A 282 -11.41 14.08 -3.76
N GLY A 283 -10.15 14.14 -4.23
CA GLY A 283 -9.00 13.78 -3.43
C GLY A 283 -8.79 14.68 -2.21
N SER A 284 -9.08 15.98 -2.33
CA SER A 284 -9.06 16.91 -1.20
C SER A 284 -10.10 16.54 -0.14
N VAL A 285 -11.30 16.11 -0.56
CA VAL A 285 -12.35 15.62 0.35
C VAL A 285 -11.88 14.35 1.07
N ILE A 286 -11.28 13.39 0.36
CA ILE A 286 -10.75 12.14 0.94
C ILE A 286 -9.65 12.44 1.96
N LEU A 287 -8.67 13.26 1.59
CA LEU A 287 -7.56 13.63 2.48
C LEU A 287 -8.05 14.40 3.71
N ALA A 288 -8.96 15.37 3.54
CA ALA A 288 -9.53 16.10 4.66
C ALA A 288 -10.30 15.18 5.62
N ALA A 289 -11.11 14.26 5.08
CA ALA A 289 -11.84 13.28 5.89
C ALA A 289 -10.90 12.37 6.67
N LEU A 290 -9.83 11.88 6.02
CA LEU A 290 -8.83 11.04 6.64
C LEU A 290 -8.08 11.76 7.77
N LEU A 291 -7.59 12.98 7.49
CA LEU A 291 -6.84 13.79 8.46
C LEU A 291 -7.72 14.17 9.65
N ALA A 292 -8.96 14.61 9.41
CA ALA A 292 -9.91 14.91 10.46
C ALA A 292 -10.22 13.67 11.32
N HIS A 293 -10.38 12.50 10.68
CA HIS A 293 -10.61 11.25 11.38
C HIS A 293 -9.41 10.85 12.25
N MET A 294 -8.19 10.96 11.73
CA MET A 294 -6.96 10.68 12.47
C MET A 294 -6.77 11.63 13.64
N ALA A 295 -7.01 12.94 13.45
CA ALA A 295 -6.95 13.94 14.51
C ALA A 295 -7.95 13.63 15.63
N TRP A 296 -9.19 13.29 15.27
CA TRP A 296 -10.21 12.88 16.23
C TRP A 296 -9.81 11.63 17.03
N GLN A 297 -9.27 10.61 16.36
CA GLN A 297 -8.77 9.42 17.05
C GLN A 297 -7.62 9.74 18.01
N ALA A 298 -6.72 10.66 17.63
CA ALA A 298 -5.60 11.07 18.48
C ALA A 298 -6.08 11.83 19.73
N MET A 299 -7.08 12.71 19.59
CA MET A 299 -7.67 13.45 20.71
C MET A 299 -8.39 12.54 21.71
N ARG A 300 -9.03 11.45 21.25
CA ARG A 300 -9.71 10.48 22.14
C ARG A 300 -8.79 9.53 22.90
N ARG A 301 -7.52 9.44 22.53
CA ARG A 301 -6.54 8.56 23.18
C ARG A 301 -5.72 9.27 24.27
N ARG A 302 -5.88 10.59 24.41
CA ARG A 302 -5.37 11.39 25.52
C ARG A 302 -6.43 11.48 26.60
#